data_AF-A0A0F9SDD4-F1
#
_entry.id   AF-A0A0F9SDD4-F1
#
_cell.length_a   1.000
_cell.length_b   1.000
_cell.length_c   1.000
_cell.angle_alpha   90.00
_cell.angle_beta   90.00
_cell.angle_gamma   90.00
#
_symmetry.space_group_name_H-M   'P 1'
#
loop_
_entity.id
_entity.type
_entity.pdbx_description
1 polymer ?
#
loop_
_entity_poly.entity_id
_entity_poly.type
_entity_poly.pdbx_seq_one_letter_code
_entity_poly.pdbx_strand_id
1 'polypeptide(L)'
;MPAKRFSDSDWQAIGEFVKSEFARRQEKRRNLERLWKEIDRQIAMTPVPRKVESGKETDWFPNTEMPLQFNALEVIAADARRLKFPRGTEWFEVKAELSDKYETRWNARREQHPLTGDVALPHKLDQEGADTLVKTVLDHYHRLYDFRGQVDLFDAEAIKYGTALARVRPVKMAKFSHDFRGQRNVNLTGPAVITCSIKNTYLDDRQTAVLHEGVATTPAIIRVNMQQIDALKRAAKKGGKKNGWIFSQLKKIEDPADDDGERGIVEMLEYEGDLIVPRSRGSIFLPNVIVTVAVRAGIAFPVRFRESPVPFKSYVIGHYMRDDVRSAYGSSPLMKGQPIQEACTMVFNNLMATAAFNGRPPTVYDRHDTEMAAGGGPELYPGVMFGADSPNAVEVLEIGDIGGLLNVYLALLKQYEDLTGANDPRRG
;
A
#
# COMPACT_ATOMS: atom_id res chain seq x y z
N MET A 1 1.53 12.58 -43.48
CA MET A 1 2.14 11.77 -42.40
C MET A 1 2.36 12.67 -41.20
N PRO A 2 1.84 12.40 -40.00
CA PRO A 2 2.09 13.30 -38.87
C PRO A 2 3.57 13.17 -38.46
N ALA A 3 4.22 14.33 -38.31
CA ALA A 3 5.65 14.46 -38.02
C ALA A 3 6.06 13.66 -36.76
N LYS A 4 7.29 13.13 -36.75
CA LYS A 4 7.90 12.54 -35.54
C LYS A 4 7.89 13.61 -34.43
N ARG A 5 6.94 13.51 -33.50
CA ARG A 5 6.71 14.48 -32.41
C ARG A 5 7.87 14.53 -31.41
N PHE A 6 8.76 13.53 -31.41
CA PHE A 6 9.90 13.41 -30.49
C PHE A 6 11.11 12.79 -31.21
N SER A 7 12.30 13.32 -30.95
CA SER A 7 13.58 12.73 -31.37
C SER A 7 14.02 11.62 -30.39
N ASP A 8 15.07 10.87 -30.74
CA ASP A 8 15.62 9.85 -29.81
C ASP A 8 16.23 10.47 -28.55
N SER A 9 16.80 11.69 -28.65
CA SER A 9 17.30 12.44 -27.50
C SER A 9 16.17 12.87 -26.56
N ASP A 10 14.99 13.18 -27.09
CA ASP A 10 13.82 13.52 -26.26
C ASP A 10 13.34 12.32 -25.46
N TRP A 11 13.31 11.14 -26.07
CA TRP A 11 12.95 9.91 -25.38
C TRP A 11 13.94 9.58 -24.27
N GLN A 12 15.23 9.74 -24.52
CA GLN A 12 16.25 9.56 -23.50
C GLN A 12 16.06 10.54 -22.33
N ALA A 13 15.85 11.83 -22.63
CA ALA A 13 15.60 12.85 -21.62
C ALA A 13 14.33 12.56 -20.78
N ILE A 14 13.25 12.09 -21.41
CA ILE A 14 12.03 11.66 -20.72
C ILE A 14 12.32 10.48 -19.78
N GLY A 15 13.03 9.46 -20.26
CA GLY A 15 13.38 8.28 -19.46
C GLY A 15 14.23 8.65 -18.24
N GLU A 16 15.24 9.49 -18.45
CA GLU A 16 16.14 9.94 -17.40
C GLU A 16 15.45 10.88 -16.39
N PHE A 17 14.55 11.74 -16.85
CA PHE A 17 13.72 12.55 -15.95
C PHE A 17 12.85 11.66 -15.04
N VAL A 18 12.13 10.69 -15.60
CA VAL A 18 11.25 9.81 -14.79
C VAL A 18 12.07 9.01 -13.78
N LYS A 19 13.24 8.48 -14.19
CA LYS A 19 14.14 7.74 -13.31
C LYS A 19 14.70 8.62 -12.19
N SER A 20 15.17 9.83 -12.51
CA SER A 20 15.74 10.75 -11.51
C SER A 20 14.67 11.24 -10.53
N GLU A 21 13.47 11.55 -11.00
CA GLU A 21 12.33 11.92 -10.16
C GLU A 21 11.88 10.77 -9.25
N PHE A 22 11.92 9.53 -9.74
CA PHE A 22 11.70 8.34 -8.93
C PHE A 22 12.75 8.22 -7.82
N ALA A 23 14.05 8.28 -8.14
CA ALA A 23 15.13 8.19 -7.15
C ALA A 23 15.03 9.28 -6.08
N ARG A 24 14.74 10.52 -6.49
CA ARG A 24 14.50 11.65 -5.57
C ARG A 24 13.35 11.38 -4.59
N ARG A 25 12.23 10.85 -5.09
CA ARG A 25 11.06 10.52 -4.25
C ARG A 25 11.35 9.33 -3.33
N GLN A 26 12.10 8.35 -3.80
CA GLN A 26 12.51 7.19 -3.00
C GLN A 26 13.38 7.62 -1.81
N GLU A 27 14.36 8.49 -2.04
CA GLU A 27 15.21 9.01 -0.97
C GLU A 27 14.40 9.76 0.09
N LYS A 28 13.52 10.68 -0.33
CA LYS A 28 12.66 11.43 0.60
C LYS A 28 11.71 10.54 1.41
N ARG A 29 11.25 9.42 0.82
CA ARG A 29 10.30 8.49 1.45
C ARG A 29 10.98 7.47 2.35
N ARG A 30 12.32 7.38 2.38
CA ARG A 30 13.09 6.35 3.10
C ARG A 30 12.67 6.18 4.57
N ASN A 31 12.45 7.28 5.28
CA ASN A 31 12.05 7.23 6.68
C ASN A 31 10.63 6.67 6.86
N LEU A 32 9.71 7.01 5.96
CA LEU A 32 8.35 6.45 5.95
C LEU A 32 8.37 4.96 5.60
N GLU A 33 9.17 4.54 4.62
CA GLU A 33 9.29 3.11 4.27
C GLU A 33 9.84 2.27 5.42
N ARG A 34 10.78 2.81 6.21
CA ARG A 34 11.26 2.16 7.43
C ARG A 34 10.13 1.98 8.44
N LEU A 35 9.34 3.03 8.66
CA LEU A 35 8.19 2.96 9.56
C LEU A 35 7.14 1.98 9.06
N TRP A 36 6.80 1.99 7.76
CA TRP A 36 5.85 1.03 7.18
C TRP A 36 6.31 -0.42 7.30
N LYS A 37 7.62 -0.67 7.13
CA LYS A 37 8.20 -2.01 7.34
C LYS A 37 8.05 -2.46 8.79
N GLU A 38 8.20 -1.54 9.74
CA GLU A 38 8.00 -1.82 11.16
C GLU A 38 6.53 -2.11 11.49
N ILE A 39 5.59 -1.33 10.95
CA ILE A 39 4.16 -1.61 11.08
C ILE A 39 3.79 -2.99 10.54
N ASP A 40 4.31 -3.36 9.35
CA ASP A 40 4.06 -4.68 8.77
C ASP A 40 4.60 -5.81 9.65
N ARG A 41 5.79 -5.63 10.24
CA ARG A 41 6.38 -6.60 11.18
C ARG A 41 5.50 -6.80 12.41
N GLN A 42 5.03 -5.70 13.00
CA GLN A 42 4.18 -5.72 14.20
C GLN A 42 2.82 -6.36 13.92
N ILE A 43 2.19 -6.03 12.78
CA ILE A 43 0.92 -6.67 12.36
C ILE A 43 1.11 -8.16 12.09
N ALA A 44 2.24 -8.56 11.48
CA ALA A 44 2.60 -9.95 11.29
C ALA A 44 3.04 -10.67 12.58
N MET A 45 3.04 -9.97 13.72
CA MET A 45 3.47 -10.46 15.03
C MET A 45 4.85 -11.13 15.01
N THR A 46 5.74 -10.64 14.14
CA THR A 46 7.09 -11.19 14.01
C THR A 46 8.00 -10.50 15.01
N PRO A 47 8.46 -11.14 16.09
CA PRO A 47 9.26 -10.47 17.12
C PRO A 47 10.58 -9.94 16.55
N VAL A 48 11.08 -8.84 17.13
CA VAL A 48 12.42 -8.33 16.77
C VAL A 48 13.46 -9.34 17.26
N PRO A 49 14.39 -9.81 16.41
CA PRO A 49 15.47 -10.67 16.87
C PRO A 49 16.29 -9.97 17.97
N ARG A 50 16.37 -10.60 19.14
CA ARG A 50 17.17 -10.08 20.26
C ARG A 50 18.66 -10.18 19.91
N LYS A 51 19.41 -9.13 20.24
CA LYS A 51 20.88 -9.24 20.36
C LYS A 51 21.17 -9.78 21.75
N VAL A 52 21.66 -11.01 21.80
CA VAL A 52 22.10 -11.65 23.04
C VAL A 52 23.39 -10.96 23.50
N GLU A 53 23.36 -10.19 24.59
CA GLU A 53 24.54 -9.48 25.09
C GLU A 53 25.66 -10.43 25.53
N SER A 54 25.30 -11.61 26.02
CA SER A 54 26.25 -12.65 26.44
C SER A 54 26.88 -13.42 25.27
N GLY A 55 26.35 -13.29 24.05
CA GLY A 55 26.75 -14.08 22.88
C GLY A 55 26.47 -15.59 22.96
N LYS A 56 25.83 -16.08 24.04
CA LYS A 56 25.59 -17.51 24.27
C LYS A 56 24.17 -17.91 23.80
N GLU A 57 24.06 -19.04 23.09
CA GLU A 57 22.76 -19.60 22.68
C GLU A 57 21.84 -19.98 23.85
N THR A 58 22.38 -20.07 25.07
CA THR A 58 21.67 -20.40 26.30
C THR A 58 20.98 -19.21 26.98
N ASP A 59 21.09 -17.98 26.44
CA ASP A 59 20.41 -16.80 26.98
C ASP A 59 18.90 -16.88 26.72
N TRP A 60 18.20 -17.48 27.68
CA TRP A 60 16.76 -17.61 27.67
C TRP A 60 16.16 -16.24 28.05
N PHE A 61 15.42 -15.65 27.12
CA PHE A 61 14.61 -14.46 27.42
C PHE A 61 13.37 -14.48 26.54
N PRO A 62 12.18 -14.15 27.07
CA PRO A 62 10.98 -14.07 26.26
C PRO A 62 11.16 -13.09 25.10
N ASN A 63 10.80 -13.51 23.89
CA ASN A 63 10.84 -12.68 22.70
C ASN A 63 9.52 -12.81 21.93
N THR A 64 8.49 -12.16 22.47
CA THR A 64 7.14 -12.13 21.92
C THR A 64 6.82 -10.75 21.34
N GLU A 65 5.89 -10.69 20.39
CA GLU A 65 5.32 -9.45 19.85
C GLU A 65 3.85 -9.36 20.24
N MET A 66 3.41 -8.20 20.73
CA MET A 66 2.02 -8.00 21.17
C MET A 66 1.08 -7.83 19.95
N PRO A 67 -0.18 -8.30 20.02
CA PRO A 67 -1.11 -8.20 18.89
C PRO A 67 -1.79 -6.83 18.74
N LEU A 68 -1.35 -5.76 19.42
CA LEU A 68 -2.14 -4.51 19.49
C LEU A 68 -2.32 -3.85 18.12
N GLN A 69 -1.28 -3.85 17.27
CA GLN A 69 -1.37 -3.30 15.91
C GLN A 69 -2.35 -4.08 15.02
N PHE A 70 -2.36 -5.41 15.14
CA PHE A 70 -3.31 -6.25 14.40
C PHE A 70 -4.74 -5.99 14.87
N ASN A 71 -4.97 -5.98 16.19
CA ASN A 71 -6.28 -5.72 16.78
C ASN A 71 -6.81 -4.33 16.40
N ALA A 72 -5.95 -3.30 16.43
CA ALA A 72 -6.32 -1.96 16.01
C ALA A 72 -6.68 -1.89 14.52
N LEU A 73 -5.91 -2.57 13.65
CA LEU A 73 -6.23 -2.64 12.23
C LEU A 73 -7.60 -3.26 11.99
N GLU A 74 -7.89 -4.40 12.62
CA GLU A 74 -9.14 -5.13 12.46
C GLU A 74 -10.35 -4.28 12.90
N VAL A 75 -10.30 -3.73 14.11
CA VAL A 75 -11.41 -2.92 14.67
C VAL A 75 -11.65 -1.67 13.83
N ILE A 76 -10.59 -0.92 13.50
CA ILE A 76 -10.73 0.34 12.76
C ILE A 76 -11.23 0.07 11.33
N ALA A 77 -10.72 -0.99 10.66
CA ALA A 77 -11.17 -1.36 9.33
C ALA A 77 -12.63 -1.83 9.32
N ALA A 78 -13.03 -2.63 10.30
CA ALA A 78 -14.42 -3.08 10.45
C ALA A 78 -15.38 -1.91 10.65
N ASP A 79 -15.01 -0.93 11.49
CA ASP A 79 -15.82 0.27 11.69
C ASP A 79 -15.87 1.16 10.45
N ALA A 80 -14.75 1.35 9.75
CA ALA A 80 -14.71 2.09 8.49
C ALA A 80 -15.66 1.46 7.46
N ARG A 81 -15.62 0.13 7.32
CA ARG A 81 -16.53 -0.62 6.45
C ARG A 81 -17.99 -0.43 6.84
N ARG A 82 -18.32 -0.53 8.12
CA ARG A 82 -19.70 -0.36 8.61
C ARG A 82 -20.25 1.03 8.33
N LEU A 83 -19.43 2.07 8.48
CA LEU A 83 -19.82 3.45 8.24
C LEU A 83 -19.93 3.77 6.75
N LYS A 84 -19.01 3.27 5.92
CA LYS A 84 -19.02 3.50 4.47
C LYS A 84 -20.06 2.67 3.74
N PHE A 85 -20.31 1.45 4.19
CA PHE A 85 -21.26 0.52 3.60
C PHE A 85 -22.27 0.06 4.65
N PRO A 86 -23.25 0.91 5.00
CA PRO A 86 -24.37 0.48 5.83
C PRO A 86 -25.07 -0.74 5.20
N ARG A 87 -25.81 -1.51 6.01
CA ARG A 87 -26.45 -2.77 5.56
C ARG A 87 -27.43 -2.61 4.38
N GLY A 88 -27.83 -1.38 4.06
CA GLY A 88 -28.65 -1.06 2.88
C GLY A 88 -27.85 -0.81 1.59
N THR A 89 -28.55 -0.37 0.55
CA THR A 89 -27.97 0.07 -0.74
C THR A 89 -27.65 1.56 -0.77
N GLU A 90 -28.00 2.29 0.28
CA GLU A 90 -27.94 3.75 0.39
C GLU A 90 -26.61 4.22 0.99
N TRP A 91 -25.51 3.84 0.34
CA TRP A 91 -24.18 4.32 0.73
C TRP A 91 -23.68 5.49 -0.14
N PHE A 92 -24.40 5.78 -1.23
CA PHE A 92 -24.12 6.88 -2.13
C PHE A 92 -25.40 7.41 -2.78
N GLU A 93 -25.41 8.70 -3.07
CA GLU A 93 -26.43 9.41 -3.82
C GLU A 93 -25.89 9.76 -5.21
N VAL A 94 -26.78 9.81 -6.20
CA VAL A 94 -26.45 10.17 -7.59
C VAL A 94 -27.31 11.35 -7.99
N LYS A 95 -26.66 12.38 -8.53
CA LYS A 95 -27.31 13.50 -9.21
C LYS A 95 -26.69 13.66 -10.58
N ALA A 96 -27.41 13.25 -11.60
CA ALA A 96 -27.02 13.36 -12.99
C ALA A 96 -27.19 14.80 -13.46
N GLU A 97 -26.24 15.31 -14.22
CA GLU A 97 -26.41 16.60 -14.89
C GLU A 97 -27.32 16.43 -16.12
N LEU A 98 -28.61 16.69 -15.95
CA LEU A 98 -29.59 16.63 -17.03
C LEU A 98 -29.49 17.89 -17.90
N SER A 99 -28.57 17.85 -18.86
CA SER A 99 -28.39 18.90 -19.88
C SER A 99 -29.12 18.56 -21.19
N ASP A 100 -29.38 19.56 -22.04
CA ASP A 100 -29.92 19.36 -23.39
C ASP A 100 -29.09 18.35 -24.22
N LYS A 101 -27.76 18.35 -24.01
CA LYS A 101 -26.84 17.38 -24.62
C LYS A 101 -27.06 15.96 -24.11
N TYR A 102 -27.44 15.81 -22.84
CA TYR A 102 -27.82 14.52 -22.27
C TYR A 102 -29.12 14.04 -22.89
N GLU A 103 -30.17 14.87 -22.91
CA GLU A 103 -31.47 14.52 -23.49
C GLU A 103 -31.37 14.14 -24.97
N THR A 104 -30.59 14.90 -25.75
CA THR A 104 -30.36 14.60 -27.17
C THR A 104 -29.71 13.22 -27.36
N ARG A 105 -28.69 12.89 -26.56
CA ARG A 105 -28.04 11.57 -26.59
C ARG A 105 -28.98 10.45 -26.17
N TRP A 106 -29.80 10.70 -25.15
CA TRP A 106 -30.81 9.77 -24.68
C TRP A 106 -31.83 9.43 -25.77
N ASN A 107 -32.39 10.45 -26.43
CA ASN A 107 -33.38 10.25 -27.50
C ASN A 107 -32.77 9.47 -28.68
N ALA A 108 -31.58 9.87 -29.16
CA ALA A 108 -30.89 9.16 -30.23
C ALA A 108 -30.57 7.70 -29.88
N ARG A 109 -30.18 7.42 -28.62
CA ARG A 109 -29.87 6.06 -28.15
C ARG A 109 -31.11 5.16 -28.15
N ARG A 110 -32.28 5.73 -27.84
CA ARG A 110 -33.55 5.00 -27.76
C ARG A 110 -34.14 4.66 -29.11
N GLU A 111 -33.92 5.49 -30.13
CA GLU A 111 -34.27 5.17 -31.51
C GLU A 111 -33.56 3.91 -31.99
N GLN A 112 -32.29 3.73 -31.59
CA GLN A 112 -31.48 2.58 -32.01
C GLN A 112 -31.66 1.35 -31.11
N HIS A 113 -31.90 1.53 -29.82
CA HIS A 113 -32.30 0.43 -28.95
C HIS A 113 -33.37 0.89 -27.94
N PRO A 114 -34.65 0.53 -28.19
CA PRO A 114 -35.75 0.82 -27.28
C PRO A 114 -35.54 0.19 -25.90
N LEU A 115 -36.08 0.83 -24.87
CA LEU A 115 -36.05 0.31 -23.49
C LEU A 115 -37.01 -0.88 -23.29
N THR A 116 -38.08 -0.93 -24.07
CA THR A 116 -39.13 -1.95 -23.97
C THR A 116 -39.78 -2.11 -25.35
N GLY A 117 -39.89 -3.35 -25.82
CA GLY A 117 -40.46 -3.67 -27.14
C GLY A 117 -39.59 -3.22 -28.32
N ASP A 118 -40.18 -3.23 -29.51
CA ASP A 118 -39.49 -2.92 -30.78
C ASP A 118 -39.58 -1.44 -31.19
N VAL A 119 -40.35 -0.61 -30.47
CA VAL A 119 -40.62 0.79 -30.83
C VAL A 119 -40.28 1.72 -29.66
N ALA A 120 -39.59 2.82 -29.95
CA ALA A 120 -39.28 3.85 -28.97
C ALA A 120 -40.56 4.60 -28.56
N LEU A 121 -41.11 4.29 -27.38
CA LEU A 121 -42.23 5.05 -26.81
C LEU A 121 -41.83 6.52 -26.53
N PRO A 122 -42.70 7.51 -26.73
CA PRO A 122 -42.41 8.88 -26.31
C PRO A 122 -42.35 8.93 -24.78
N HIS A 123 -41.15 9.07 -24.23
CA HIS A 123 -40.93 9.20 -22.78
C HIS A 123 -39.95 10.35 -22.58
N LYS A 124 -40.41 11.39 -21.87
CA LYS A 124 -39.57 12.51 -21.47
C LYS A 124 -38.74 12.06 -20.28
N LEU A 125 -37.42 12.16 -20.41
CA LEU A 125 -36.51 11.86 -19.30
C LEU A 125 -36.60 13.01 -18.30
N ASP A 126 -37.03 12.70 -17.08
CA ASP A 126 -36.95 13.63 -15.95
C ASP A 126 -35.66 13.39 -15.14
N GLN A 127 -35.42 14.27 -14.17
CA GLN A 127 -34.24 14.19 -13.32
C GLN A 127 -34.18 12.86 -12.54
N GLU A 128 -35.31 12.41 -12.01
CA GLU A 128 -35.40 11.16 -11.23
C GLU A 128 -35.08 9.93 -12.11
N GLY A 129 -35.60 9.90 -13.34
CA GLY A 129 -35.26 8.88 -14.32
C GLY A 129 -33.78 8.91 -14.69
N ALA A 130 -33.20 10.09 -14.90
CA ALA A 130 -31.78 10.25 -15.19
C ALA A 130 -30.89 9.76 -14.03
N ASP A 131 -31.24 10.13 -12.80
CA ASP A 131 -30.54 9.71 -11.58
C ASP A 131 -30.64 8.20 -11.40
N THR A 132 -31.82 7.62 -11.61
CA THR A 132 -32.07 6.18 -11.52
C THR A 132 -31.27 5.39 -12.55
N LEU A 133 -31.17 5.89 -13.79
CA LEU A 133 -30.37 5.25 -14.84
C LEU A 133 -28.88 5.24 -14.48
N VAL A 134 -28.34 6.39 -14.05
CA VAL A 134 -26.94 6.48 -13.65
C VAL A 134 -26.67 5.62 -12.41
N LYS A 135 -27.55 5.66 -11.40
CA LYS A 135 -27.45 4.82 -10.21
C LYS A 135 -27.47 3.34 -10.55
N THR A 136 -28.34 2.90 -11.44
CA THR A 136 -28.42 1.50 -11.89
C THR A 136 -27.12 1.03 -12.55
N VAL A 137 -26.51 1.88 -13.39
CA VAL A 137 -25.22 1.58 -14.03
C VAL A 137 -24.10 1.51 -13.00
N LEU A 138 -24.04 2.45 -12.06
CA LEU A 138 -23.05 2.45 -10.99
C LEU A 138 -23.22 1.23 -10.07
N ASP A 139 -24.44 0.91 -9.65
CA ASP A 139 -24.75 -0.28 -8.85
C ASP A 139 -24.34 -1.57 -9.56
N HIS A 140 -24.55 -1.66 -10.88
CA HIS A 140 -24.07 -2.79 -11.67
C HIS A 140 -22.55 -2.93 -11.56
N TYR A 141 -21.78 -1.85 -11.72
CA TYR A 141 -20.32 -1.91 -11.61
C TYR A 141 -19.82 -2.10 -10.18
N HIS A 142 -20.50 -1.56 -9.17
CA HIS A 142 -20.16 -1.78 -7.76
C HIS A 142 -20.40 -3.23 -7.30
N ARG A 143 -21.27 -3.99 -7.98
CA ARG A 143 -21.44 -5.43 -7.76
C ARG A 143 -20.38 -6.26 -8.48
N LEU A 144 -19.68 -5.68 -9.44
CA LEU A 144 -18.61 -6.34 -10.19
C LEU A 144 -17.25 -6.03 -9.57
N TYR A 145 -16.27 -6.90 -9.85
CA TYR A 145 -14.87 -6.71 -9.47
C TYR A 145 -14.60 -6.49 -7.97
N ASP A 146 -15.47 -7.03 -7.11
CA ASP A 146 -15.33 -6.94 -5.66
C ASP A 146 -15.04 -5.51 -5.17
N PHE A 147 -15.80 -4.54 -5.67
CA PHE A 147 -15.58 -3.12 -5.36
C PHE A 147 -15.50 -2.87 -3.84
N ARG A 148 -16.38 -3.50 -3.05
CA ARG A 148 -16.36 -3.38 -1.58
C ARG A 148 -15.07 -3.93 -0.98
N GLY A 149 -14.62 -5.11 -1.40
CA GLY A 149 -13.33 -5.65 -0.95
C GLY A 149 -12.15 -4.78 -1.36
N GLN A 150 -12.20 -4.14 -2.54
CA GLN A 150 -11.18 -3.17 -2.96
C GLN A 150 -11.17 -1.93 -2.05
N VAL A 151 -12.34 -1.41 -1.67
CA VAL A 151 -12.42 -0.30 -0.70
C VAL A 151 -11.94 -0.72 0.68
N ASP A 152 -12.24 -1.93 1.14
CA ASP A 152 -11.71 -2.45 2.41
C ASP A 152 -10.17 -2.52 2.38
N LEU A 153 -9.58 -2.98 1.26
CA LEU A 153 -8.12 -2.97 1.08
C LEU A 153 -7.55 -1.55 1.05
N PHE A 154 -8.28 -0.61 0.44
CA PHE A 154 -7.89 0.80 0.39
C PHE A 154 -7.85 1.38 1.82
N ASP A 155 -8.87 1.06 2.62
CA ASP A 155 -8.94 1.50 4.01
C ASP A 155 -7.83 0.88 4.86
N ALA A 156 -7.56 -0.40 4.68
CA ALA A 156 -6.44 -1.06 5.34
C ALA A 156 -5.09 -0.39 5.01
N GLU A 157 -4.83 -0.01 3.75
CA GLU A 157 -3.62 0.75 3.39
C GLU A 157 -3.58 2.13 4.07
N ALA A 158 -4.71 2.84 4.15
CA ALA A 158 -4.78 4.14 4.82
C ALA A 158 -4.53 4.02 6.32
N ILE A 159 -5.09 3.00 6.97
CA ILE A 159 -4.94 2.74 8.41
C ILE A 159 -3.51 2.29 8.75
N LYS A 160 -2.87 1.48 7.90
CA LYS A 160 -1.47 1.04 8.12
C LYS A 160 -0.46 2.13 7.84
N TYR A 161 -0.60 2.84 6.72
CA TYR A 161 0.47 3.67 6.15
C TYR A 161 0.13 5.16 6.05
N GLY A 162 -1.05 5.56 6.52
CA GLY A 162 -1.55 6.94 6.47
C GLY A 162 -2.03 7.39 5.09
N THR A 163 -1.72 6.64 4.04
CA THR A 163 -2.04 6.95 2.65
C THR A 163 -2.46 5.70 1.91
N ALA A 164 -3.55 5.78 1.16
CA ALA A 164 -4.05 4.71 0.31
C ALA A 164 -4.14 5.16 -1.14
N LEU A 165 -3.99 4.20 -2.05
CA LEU A 165 -4.22 4.42 -3.47
C LEU A 165 -5.11 3.36 -4.05
N ALA A 166 -6.01 3.80 -4.92
CA ALA A 166 -6.71 2.94 -5.85
C ALA A 166 -6.51 3.46 -7.26
N ARG A 167 -6.72 2.58 -8.23
CA ARG A 167 -6.68 2.95 -9.63
C ARG A 167 -7.90 2.43 -10.35
N VAL A 168 -8.54 3.31 -11.10
CA VAL A 168 -9.65 2.97 -11.98
C VAL A 168 -9.09 2.62 -13.35
N ARG A 169 -9.34 1.39 -13.81
CA ARG A 169 -8.95 0.94 -15.16
C ARG A 169 -10.08 0.22 -15.86
N PRO A 170 -10.18 0.34 -17.20
CA PRO A 170 -11.05 -0.52 -17.96
C PRO A 170 -10.50 -1.96 -17.94
N VAL A 171 -11.29 -2.89 -17.44
CA VAL A 171 -10.99 -4.32 -17.40
C VAL A 171 -11.93 -5.05 -18.35
N LYS A 172 -11.39 -6.04 -19.06
CA LYS A 172 -12.16 -6.90 -19.97
C LYS A 172 -12.72 -8.08 -19.19
N MET A 173 -14.03 -8.24 -19.19
CA MET A 173 -14.75 -9.40 -18.67
C MET A 173 -14.98 -10.39 -19.79
N ALA A 174 -14.63 -11.65 -19.53
CA ALA A 174 -15.14 -12.75 -20.33
C ALA A 174 -16.62 -12.92 -20.00
N LYS A 175 -17.52 -12.56 -20.92
CA LYS A 175 -18.93 -12.91 -20.79
C LYS A 175 -19.07 -14.38 -21.18
N PHE A 176 -19.28 -15.25 -20.21
CA PHE A 176 -19.67 -16.64 -20.48
C PHE A 176 -21.14 -16.64 -20.88
N SER A 177 -21.43 -16.78 -22.18
CA SER A 177 -22.79 -16.97 -22.65
C SER A 177 -23.18 -18.45 -22.47
N HIS A 178 -24.30 -18.73 -21.80
CA HIS A 178 -24.97 -20.03 -21.81
C HIS A 178 -25.76 -20.25 -23.12
N ASP A 179 -25.21 -19.82 -24.25
CA ASP A 179 -25.85 -19.98 -25.55
C ASP A 179 -25.44 -21.33 -26.15
N PHE A 180 -26.38 -22.07 -26.74
CA PHE A 180 -26.16 -23.45 -27.21
C PHE A 180 -25.12 -23.55 -28.35
N ARG A 181 -24.77 -22.41 -28.95
CA ARG A 181 -23.81 -22.27 -30.07
C ARG A 181 -22.35 -22.16 -29.61
N GLY A 182 -22.06 -22.47 -28.34
CA GLY A 182 -20.72 -22.47 -27.77
C GLY A 182 -20.31 -21.12 -27.18
N GLN A 183 -19.22 -21.12 -26.40
CA GLN A 183 -18.68 -19.94 -25.72
C GLN A 183 -18.26 -18.87 -26.73
N ARG A 184 -19.11 -17.86 -26.99
CA ARG A 184 -18.66 -16.61 -27.59
C ARG A 184 -18.12 -15.73 -26.47
N ASN A 185 -16.79 -15.63 -26.38
CA ASN A 185 -16.11 -14.64 -25.55
C ASN A 185 -16.40 -13.23 -26.06
N VAL A 186 -17.57 -12.67 -25.74
CA VAL A 186 -17.83 -11.24 -25.89
C VAL A 186 -17.13 -10.57 -24.73
N ASN A 187 -15.98 -9.96 -25.01
CA ASN A 187 -15.20 -9.22 -24.02
C ASN A 187 -15.94 -7.91 -23.68
N LEU A 188 -16.81 -7.92 -22.68
CA LEU A 188 -17.42 -6.71 -22.16
C LEU A 188 -16.33 -5.93 -21.40
N THR A 189 -16.12 -4.66 -21.73
CA THR A 189 -15.12 -3.82 -21.02
C THR A 189 -15.85 -2.92 -20.05
N GLY A 190 -15.47 -2.95 -18.77
CA GLY A 190 -16.07 -2.11 -17.72
C GLY A 190 -14.99 -1.50 -16.82
N PRO A 191 -15.30 -0.41 -16.08
CA PRO A 191 -14.39 0.13 -15.09
C PRO A 191 -14.27 -0.83 -13.90
N ALA A 192 -13.05 -0.99 -13.41
CA ALA A 192 -12.77 -1.64 -12.13
C ALA A 192 -11.86 -0.75 -11.29
N VAL A 193 -12.17 -0.66 -10.01
CA VAL A 193 -11.30 -0.05 -9.00
C VAL A 193 -10.33 -1.13 -8.53
N ILE A 194 -9.04 -0.82 -8.55
CA ILE A 194 -7.99 -1.75 -8.14
C ILE A 194 -7.12 -1.03 -7.11
N THR A 195 -7.16 -1.49 -5.87
CA THR A 195 -6.34 -0.97 -4.80
C THR A 195 -4.87 -1.29 -5.07
N CYS A 196 -4.03 -0.28 -4.85
CA CYS A 196 -2.61 -0.31 -5.13
C CYS A 196 -1.86 -0.02 -3.84
N SER A 197 -0.80 -0.77 -3.56
CA SER A 197 0.01 -0.46 -2.37
C SER A 197 0.77 0.85 -2.55
N ILE A 198 0.77 1.68 -1.51
CA ILE A 198 1.61 2.88 -1.43
C ILE A 198 3.10 2.53 -1.49
N LYS A 199 3.50 1.35 -1.01
CA LYS A 199 4.90 0.89 -1.01
C LYS A 199 5.49 0.82 -2.43
N ASN A 200 4.65 0.60 -3.45
CA ASN A 200 5.08 0.57 -4.85
C ASN A 200 4.71 1.84 -5.63
N THR A 201 4.17 2.87 -4.95
CA THR A 201 3.65 4.08 -5.62
C THR A 201 4.14 5.36 -4.95
N TYR A 202 4.76 6.25 -5.73
CA TYR A 202 5.45 7.45 -5.27
C TYR A 202 4.68 8.70 -5.71
N LEU A 203 4.21 9.45 -4.72
CA LEU A 203 3.43 10.67 -4.92
C LEU A 203 4.33 11.87 -5.20
N ASP A 204 3.79 12.89 -5.88
CA ASP A 204 4.48 14.16 -6.05
C ASP A 204 4.37 14.99 -4.78
N ASP A 205 5.49 15.44 -4.24
CA ASP A 205 5.54 16.35 -3.08
C ASP A 205 4.96 17.74 -3.41
N ARG A 206 4.82 18.07 -4.71
CA ARG A 206 4.41 19.39 -5.19
C ARG A 206 2.89 19.54 -5.34
N GLN A 207 2.09 18.84 -4.52
CA GLN A 207 0.63 18.83 -4.68
C GLN A 207 -0.03 20.21 -4.59
N THR A 208 0.57 21.11 -3.82
CA THR A 208 0.11 22.50 -3.63
C THR A 208 1.00 23.51 -4.35
N ALA A 209 1.94 23.06 -5.19
CA ALA A 209 2.83 23.97 -5.88
C ALA A 209 2.08 24.66 -7.02
N VAL A 210 1.93 25.97 -6.90
CA VAL A 210 1.50 26.84 -7.98
C VAL A 210 2.75 27.48 -8.55
N LEU A 211 2.94 27.38 -9.86
CA LEU A 211 4.06 28.06 -10.52
C LEU A 211 3.87 29.58 -10.43
N HIS A 212 4.98 30.31 -10.54
CA HIS A 212 4.92 31.76 -10.74
C HIS A 212 4.01 32.05 -11.94
N GLU A 213 3.14 33.07 -11.83
CA GLU A 213 2.03 33.41 -12.74
C GLU A 213 0.70 32.65 -12.53
N GLY A 214 0.58 31.82 -11.49
CA GLY A 214 -0.71 31.20 -11.13
C GLY A 214 -1.03 29.91 -11.90
N VAL A 215 -0.07 29.38 -12.65
CA VAL A 215 -0.23 28.13 -13.40
C VAL A 215 -0.06 26.95 -12.44
N ALA A 216 -1.12 26.17 -12.24
CA ALA A 216 -1.06 24.93 -11.48
C ALA A 216 -0.62 23.78 -12.41
N THR A 217 0.43 23.05 -12.02
CA THR A 217 0.76 21.78 -12.65
C THR A 217 0.07 20.65 -11.92
N THR A 218 -0.42 19.69 -12.69
CA THR A 218 -1.09 18.52 -12.14
C THR A 218 -0.02 17.58 -11.54
N PRO A 219 -0.11 17.21 -10.24
CA PRO A 219 0.95 16.43 -9.60
C PRO A 219 1.09 15.05 -10.24
N ALA A 220 2.30 14.56 -10.43
CA ALA A 220 2.52 13.28 -11.09
C ALA A 220 2.60 12.10 -10.11
N ILE A 221 2.23 10.91 -10.57
CA ILE A 221 2.32 9.67 -9.79
C ILE A 221 3.26 8.71 -10.51
N ILE A 222 4.20 8.12 -9.77
CA ILE A 222 5.11 7.10 -10.30
C ILE A 222 4.77 5.78 -9.63
N ARG A 223 4.41 4.76 -10.40
CA ARG A 223 4.22 3.39 -9.91
C ARG A 223 5.32 2.48 -10.40
N VAL A 224 5.91 1.72 -9.49
CA VAL A 224 6.93 0.71 -9.77
C VAL A 224 6.26 -0.65 -9.91
N ASN A 225 6.63 -1.41 -10.93
CA ASN A 225 6.28 -2.82 -11.04
C ASN A 225 7.46 -3.61 -11.61
N MET A 226 7.73 -4.80 -11.08
CA MET A 226 8.67 -5.73 -11.70
C MET A 226 7.93 -6.55 -12.76
N GLN A 227 8.46 -6.63 -13.98
CA GLN A 227 7.84 -7.41 -15.06
C GLN A 227 8.88 -8.25 -15.80
N GLN A 228 8.46 -9.45 -16.21
CA GLN A 228 9.25 -10.27 -17.12
C GLN A 228 9.30 -9.63 -18.52
N ILE A 229 10.48 -9.59 -19.12
CA ILE A 229 10.73 -9.05 -20.46
C ILE A 229 9.87 -9.73 -21.51
N ASP A 230 9.68 -11.05 -21.42
CA ASP A 230 8.84 -11.78 -22.37
C ASP A 230 7.37 -11.40 -22.25
N ALA A 231 6.88 -11.20 -21.02
CA ALA A 231 5.53 -10.69 -20.78
C ALA A 231 5.38 -9.28 -21.35
N LEU A 232 6.41 -8.43 -21.18
CA LEU A 232 6.46 -7.08 -21.74
C LEU A 232 6.44 -7.09 -23.28
N LYS A 233 7.27 -7.94 -23.91
CA LYS A 233 7.32 -8.15 -25.37
C LYS A 233 5.96 -8.64 -25.90
N ARG A 234 5.30 -9.58 -25.22
CA ARG A 234 3.95 -10.05 -25.55
C ARG A 234 2.90 -8.94 -25.41
N ALA A 235 2.94 -8.18 -24.32
CA ALA A 235 2.03 -7.06 -24.09
C ALA A 235 2.19 -5.96 -25.16
N ALA A 236 3.43 -5.66 -25.54
CA ALA A 236 3.74 -4.72 -26.61
C ALA A 236 3.21 -5.21 -27.96
N LYS A 237 3.41 -6.49 -28.30
CA LYS A 237 2.89 -7.09 -29.54
C LYS A 237 1.35 -7.06 -29.60
N LYS A 238 0.67 -7.37 -28.50
CA LYS A 238 -0.81 -7.35 -28.42
C LYS A 238 -1.37 -5.92 -28.41
N GLY A 239 -0.70 -4.98 -27.77
CA GLY A 239 -1.13 -3.59 -27.70
C GLY A 239 -0.86 -2.80 -28.97
N GLY A 240 0.29 -3.02 -29.61
CA GLY A 240 0.68 -2.33 -30.84
C GLY A 240 0.96 -0.82 -30.66
N LYS A 241 1.38 -0.16 -31.75
CA LYS A 241 1.69 1.28 -31.76
C LYS A 241 0.49 2.15 -31.37
N LYS A 242 -0.73 1.70 -31.68
CA LYS A 242 -1.99 2.40 -31.31
C LYS A 242 -2.15 2.60 -29.80
N ASN A 243 -1.59 1.70 -28.98
CA ASN A 243 -1.62 1.80 -27.53
C ASN A 243 -0.36 2.44 -26.93
N GLY A 244 0.42 3.14 -27.77
CA GLY A 244 1.57 3.93 -27.33
C GLY A 244 2.90 3.17 -27.23
N TRP A 245 2.97 1.91 -27.66
CA TRP A 245 4.19 1.10 -27.53
C TRP A 245 5.31 1.56 -28.48
N ILE A 246 6.52 1.71 -27.93
CA ILE A 246 7.72 2.19 -28.62
C ILE A 246 8.66 1.00 -28.84
N PHE A 247 8.39 0.23 -29.91
CA PHE A 247 9.14 -0.99 -30.21
C PHE A 247 10.64 -0.79 -30.43
N SER A 248 11.07 0.39 -30.90
CA SER A 248 12.49 0.71 -31.08
C SER A 248 13.24 0.73 -29.74
N GLN A 249 12.64 1.27 -28.69
CA GLN A 249 13.23 1.30 -27.35
C GLN A 249 13.15 -0.07 -26.68
N LEU A 250 12.05 -0.81 -26.91
CA LEU A 250 11.90 -2.18 -26.39
C LEU A 250 12.99 -3.13 -26.92
N LYS A 251 13.42 -2.96 -28.17
CA LYS A 251 14.52 -3.75 -28.76
C LYS A 251 15.88 -3.47 -28.14
N LYS A 252 16.08 -2.29 -27.54
CA LYS A 252 17.33 -1.90 -26.86
C LYS A 252 17.45 -2.50 -25.46
N ILE A 253 16.37 -3.06 -24.94
CA ILE A 253 16.42 -3.86 -23.72
C ILE A 253 17.04 -5.20 -24.13
N GLU A 254 18.37 -5.26 -24.09
CA GLU A 254 19.15 -6.47 -24.33
C GLU A 254 18.73 -7.56 -23.34
N ASP A 255 18.86 -8.83 -23.72
CA ASP A 255 18.87 -9.98 -22.81
C ASP A 255 20.34 -10.35 -22.53
N PRO A 256 20.95 -9.90 -21.41
CA PRO A 256 22.26 -10.35 -21.00
C PRO A 256 22.19 -11.72 -20.29
N ALA A 257 23.28 -12.45 -20.48
CA ALA A 257 23.54 -13.81 -20.00
C ALA A 257 23.45 -13.96 -18.47
N ASP A 258 23.21 -15.20 -18.07
CA ASP A 258 23.11 -15.72 -16.69
C ASP A 258 24.33 -15.33 -15.82
N ASP A 259 24.16 -14.41 -14.87
CA ASP A 259 25.05 -14.37 -13.69
C ASP A 259 24.29 -14.17 -12.37
N ASP A 260 23.16 -13.44 -12.36
CA ASP A 260 22.48 -13.05 -11.10
C ASP A 260 21.05 -13.57 -10.93
N GLY A 261 20.72 -14.82 -11.32
CA GLY A 261 19.50 -15.54 -10.89
C GLY A 261 18.10 -14.95 -11.23
N GLU A 262 17.98 -13.67 -11.56
CA GLU A 262 16.77 -12.91 -11.87
C GLU A 262 16.58 -12.88 -13.38
N ARG A 263 16.30 -14.06 -13.94
CA ARG A 263 16.11 -14.24 -15.39
C ARG A 263 15.03 -13.29 -15.92
N GLY A 264 15.47 -12.31 -16.72
CA GLY A 264 14.60 -11.49 -17.56
C GLY A 264 13.58 -10.64 -16.82
N ILE A 265 13.83 -10.24 -15.58
CA ILE A 265 12.98 -9.27 -14.86
C ILE A 265 13.51 -7.85 -15.11
N VAL A 266 12.60 -6.91 -15.35
CA VAL A 266 12.89 -5.49 -15.55
C VAL A 266 12.02 -4.64 -14.65
N GLU A 267 12.61 -3.60 -14.07
CA GLU A 267 11.90 -2.60 -13.30
C GLU A 267 11.13 -1.67 -14.24
N MET A 268 9.83 -1.56 -14.04
CA MET A 268 8.95 -0.72 -14.83
C MET A 268 8.45 0.44 -13.99
N LEU A 269 8.82 1.66 -14.38
CA LEU A 269 8.32 2.91 -13.83
C LEU A 269 7.18 3.42 -14.71
N GLU A 270 5.96 3.47 -14.19
CA GLU A 270 4.83 4.11 -14.87
C GLU A 270 4.56 5.48 -14.25
N TYR A 271 4.81 6.52 -15.03
CA TYR A 271 4.57 7.92 -14.72
C TYR A 271 3.21 8.35 -15.26
N GLU A 272 2.37 8.98 -14.45
CA GLU A 272 1.07 9.54 -14.84
C GLU A 272 0.90 10.96 -14.28
N GLY A 273 0.77 11.95 -15.16
CA GLY A 273 0.60 13.36 -14.79
C GLY A 273 1.22 14.32 -15.80
N ASP A 274 1.45 15.56 -15.36
CA ASP A 274 2.08 16.59 -16.19
C ASP A 274 3.60 16.43 -16.20
N LEU A 275 4.17 16.26 -17.39
CA LEU A 275 5.61 16.03 -17.56
C LEU A 275 6.27 17.28 -18.13
N ILE A 276 7.26 17.82 -17.39
CA ILE A 276 8.09 18.94 -17.81
C ILE A 276 9.53 18.46 -17.97
N VAL A 277 10.02 18.40 -19.21
CA VAL A 277 11.37 17.91 -19.51
C VAL A 277 12.22 19.09 -19.99
N PRO A 278 13.30 19.47 -19.27
CA PRO A 278 14.18 20.54 -19.69
C PRO A 278 14.99 20.11 -20.93
N ARG A 279 15.17 21.04 -21.88
CA ARG A 279 16.05 20.91 -23.05
C ARG A 279 17.09 22.04 -23.04
N SER A 280 18.12 21.90 -23.88
CA SER A 280 19.09 22.98 -24.13
C SER A 280 18.47 24.24 -24.75
N ARG A 281 17.35 24.11 -25.47
CA ARG A 281 16.56 25.22 -26.03
C ARG A 281 15.10 25.17 -25.56
N GLY A 282 14.87 25.52 -24.29
CA GLY A 282 13.54 25.58 -23.67
C GLY A 282 13.15 24.30 -22.92
N SER A 283 11.86 24.12 -22.64
CA SER A 283 11.33 22.91 -21.98
C SER A 283 10.19 22.32 -22.79
N ILE A 284 10.07 20.99 -22.77
CA ILE A 284 8.88 20.29 -23.28
C ILE A 284 7.86 20.25 -22.14
N PHE A 285 6.66 20.75 -22.38
CA PHE A 285 5.51 20.52 -21.50
C PHE A 285 4.55 19.53 -22.14
N LEU A 286 4.30 18.41 -21.46
CA LEU A 286 3.39 17.37 -21.88
C LEU A 286 2.31 17.18 -20.80
N PRO A 287 1.11 17.76 -20.99
CA PRO A 287 0.05 17.67 -19.99
C PRO A 287 -0.59 16.28 -19.97
N ASN A 288 -0.88 15.78 -18.77
CA ASN A 288 -1.67 14.57 -18.50
C ASN A 288 -1.28 13.35 -19.36
N VAL A 289 0.01 13.00 -19.33
CA VAL A 289 0.58 11.87 -20.07
C VAL A 289 0.79 10.66 -19.17
N ILE A 290 0.78 9.48 -19.79
CA ILE A 290 1.15 8.21 -19.17
C ILE A 290 2.37 7.66 -19.89
N VAL A 291 3.51 7.68 -19.21
CA VAL A 291 4.79 7.18 -19.73
C VAL A 291 5.19 5.93 -18.95
N THR A 292 5.57 4.88 -19.65
CA THR A 292 6.15 3.67 -19.04
C THR A 292 7.61 3.56 -19.44
N VAL A 293 8.48 3.56 -18.44
CA VAL A 293 9.93 3.50 -18.56
C VAL A 293 10.41 2.16 -17.99
N ALA A 294 11.13 1.41 -18.79
CA ALA A 294 11.85 0.23 -18.36
C ALA A 294 13.25 0.65 -17.88
N VAL A 295 13.64 0.27 -16.66
CA VAL A 295 14.95 0.55 -16.10
C VAL A 295 15.73 -0.76 -16.03
N ARG A 296 16.90 -0.80 -16.69
CA ARG A 296 17.80 -1.96 -16.66
C ARG A 296 19.25 -1.49 -16.64
N ALA A 297 20.07 -2.08 -15.77
CA ALA A 297 21.49 -1.72 -15.60
C ALA A 297 21.69 -0.19 -15.43
N GLY A 298 20.75 0.47 -14.75
CA GLY A 298 20.77 1.92 -14.57
C GLY A 298 20.39 2.74 -15.81
N ILE A 299 20.08 2.14 -16.96
CA ILE A 299 19.63 2.83 -18.16
C ILE A 299 18.11 2.84 -18.22
N ALA A 300 17.52 3.99 -18.55
CA ALA A 300 16.08 4.20 -18.63
C ALA A 300 15.59 4.23 -20.08
N PHE A 301 14.69 3.31 -20.42
CA PHE A 301 14.11 3.17 -21.76
C PHE A 301 12.61 3.45 -21.73
N PRO A 302 12.11 4.56 -22.30
CA PRO A 302 10.67 4.77 -22.43
C PRO A 302 10.10 3.79 -23.46
N VAL A 303 9.44 2.74 -22.98
CA VAL A 303 8.86 1.68 -23.83
C VAL A 303 7.43 1.95 -24.24
N ARG A 304 6.75 2.89 -23.56
CA ARG A 304 5.36 3.24 -23.84
C ARG A 304 5.07 4.70 -23.53
N PHE A 305 4.36 5.37 -24.41
CA PHE A 305 3.88 6.74 -24.24
C PHE A 305 2.43 6.86 -24.68
N ARG A 306 1.57 7.41 -23.82
CA ARG A 306 0.15 7.63 -24.11
C ARG A 306 -0.29 8.99 -23.57
N GLU A 307 -1.21 9.62 -24.26
CA GLU A 307 -2.01 10.69 -23.69
C GLU A 307 -3.14 10.06 -22.86
N SER A 308 -3.50 10.66 -21.73
CA SER A 308 -4.62 10.18 -20.94
C SER A 308 -5.91 10.32 -21.76
N PRO A 309 -6.76 9.27 -21.83
CA PRO A 309 -8.02 9.35 -22.57
C PRO A 309 -9.08 10.21 -21.87
N VAL A 310 -8.82 10.61 -20.62
CA VAL A 310 -9.75 11.35 -19.77
C VAL A 310 -9.03 12.55 -19.14
N PRO A 311 -9.74 13.67 -18.88
CA PRO A 311 -9.14 14.89 -18.35
C PRO A 311 -8.72 14.77 -16.87
N PHE A 312 -9.03 13.65 -16.22
CA PHE A 312 -8.68 13.35 -14.84
C PHE A 312 -7.68 12.19 -14.75
N LYS A 313 -7.09 11.99 -13.57
CA LYS A 313 -6.16 10.88 -13.32
C LYS A 313 -6.92 9.58 -13.10
N SER A 314 -6.30 8.47 -13.47
CA SER A 314 -6.79 7.14 -13.16
C SER A 314 -6.57 6.74 -11.69
N TYR A 315 -5.69 7.44 -10.97
CA TYR A 315 -5.42 7.19 -9.56
C TYR A 315 -6.32 8.01 -8.64
N VAL A 316 -6.87 7.33 -7.64
CA VAL A 316 -7.56 7.90 -6.48
C VAL A 316 -6.60 7.80 -5.31
N ILE A 317 -6.33 8.93 -4.65
CA ILE A 317 -5.46 9.01 -3.48
C ILE A 317 -6.34 9.33 -2.28
N GLY A 318 -6.19 8.57 -1.20
CA GLY A 318 -6.82 8.84 0.08
C GLY A 318 -5.77 8.99 1.16
N HIS A 319 -6.08 9.80 2.16
CA HIS A 319 -5.25 9.98 3.34
C HIS A 319 -6.10 9.68 4.57
N TYR A 320 -5.51 9.03 5.57
CA TYR A 320 -6.18 8.89 6.87
C TYR A 320 -6.24 10.25 7.56
N MET A 321 -5.08 10.88 7.75
CA MET A 321 -4.97 12.26 8.24
C MET A 321 -3.83 12.97 7.51
N ARG A 322 -4.02 14.23 7.14
CA ARG A 322 -2.96 15.10 6.62
C ARG A 322 -2.48 16.02 7.74
N ASP A 323 -1.33 15.71 8.31
CA ASP A 323 -0.70 16.48 9.40
C ASP A 323 0.38 17.46 8.93
N ASP A 324 0.89 17.35 7.70
CA ASP A 324 1.79 18.33 7.07
C ASP A 324 1.35 18.64 5.63
N VAL A 325 1.18 19.93 5.32
CA VAL A 325 0.84 20.43 3.98
C VAL A 325 1.95 20.15 2.97
N ARG A 326 3.20 20.11 3.42
CA ARG A 326 4.39 19.85 2.58
C ARG A 326 4.57 18.36 2.28
N SER A 327 3.88 17.49 3.00
CA SER A 327 3.90 16.05 2.76
C SER A 327 2.78 15.65 1.80
N ALA A 328 3.14 14.88 0.79
CA ALA A 328 2.18 14.19 -0.07
C ALA A 328 1.55 12.96 0.61
N TYR A 329 2.14 12.51 1.73
CA TYR A 329 1.73 11.34 2.49
C TYR A 329 1.06 11.77 3.79
N GLY A 330 0.01 11.05 4.16
CA GLY A 330 -0.67 11.21 5.44
C GLY A 330 -0.05 10.37 6.54
N SER A 331 -0.62 10.49 7.73
CA SER A 331 -0.28 9.69 8.90
C SER A 331 -1.50 8.93 9.42
N SER A 332 -1.26 7.82 10.12
CA SER A 332 -2.30 6.93 10.64
C SER A 332 -2.14 6.66 12.13
N PRO A 333 -3.21 6.18 12.81
CA PRO A 333 -3.14 5.79 14.22
C PRO A 333 -2.09 4.71 14.47
N LEU A 334 -1.94 3.73 13.59
CA LEU A 334 -0.94 2.65 13.76
C LEU A 334 0.49 3.21 13.68
N MET A 335 0.74 4.15 12.77
CA MET A 335 2.02 4.86 12.66
C MET A 335 2.34 5.66 13.92
N LYS A 336 1.35 6.34 14.51
CA LYS A 336 1.55 7.16 15.71
C LYS A 336 1.58 6.30 16.99
N GLY A 337 0.91 5.16 17.00
CA GLY A 337 0.88 4.19 18.09
C GLY A 337 2.09 3.25 18.15
N GLN A 338 2.90 3.19 17.08
CA GLN A 338 4.07 2.31 16.98
C GLN A 338 5.04 2.41 18.18
N PRO A 339 5.39 3.61 18.71
CA PRO A 339 6.27 3.68 19.87
C PRO A 339 5.66 3.08 21.15
N ILE A 340 4.34 3.20 21.32
CA ILE A 340 3.62 2.64 22.48
C ILE A 340 3.56 1.12 22.36
N GLN A 341 3.29 0.59 21.16
CA GLN A 341 3.35 -0.85 20.87
C GLN A 341 4.73 -1.42 21.22
N GLU A 342 5.81 -0.78 20.79
CA GLU A 342 7.18 -1.24 21.09
C GLU A 342 7.46 -1.24 22.60
N ALA A 343 7.05 -0.18 23.29
CA ALA A 343 7.15 -0.10 24.74
C ALA A 343 6.34 -1.21 25.44
N CYS A 344 5.10 -1.44 25.01
CA CYS A 344 4.25 -2.54 25.50
C CYS A 344 4.94 -3.90 25.33
N THR A 345 5.44 -4.18 24.13
CA THR A 345 6.13 -5.44 23.81
C THR A 345 7.37 -5.63 24.68
N MET A 346 8.18 -4.58 24.87
CA MET A 346 9.36 -4.62 25.73
C MET A 346 8.99 -4.89 27.20
N VAL A 347 8.03 -4.14 27.75
CA VAL A 347 7.60 -4.30 29.15
C VAL A 347 6.99 -5.67 29.37
N PHE A 348 6.21 -6.19 28.42
CA PHE A 348 5.63 -7.52 28.51
C PHE A 348 6.69 -8.63 28.52
N ASN A 349 7.69 -8.57 27.64
CA ASN A 349 8.78 -9.54 27.64
C ASN A 349 9.58 -9.49 28.97
N ASN A 350 9.81 -8.30 29.52
CA ASN A 350 10.43 -8.14 30.85
C ASN A 350 9.55 -8.73 31.96
N LEU A 351 8.25 -8.46 31.96
CA LEU A 351 7.28 -9.02 32.91
C LEU A 351 7.31 -10.55 32.88
N MET A 352 7.33 -11.15 31.69
CA MET A 352 7.41 -12.61 31.51
C MET A 352 8.74 -13.18 32.04
N ALA A 353 9.86 -12.49 31.81
CA ALA A 353 11.17 -12.90 32.34
C ALA A 353 11.20 -12.82 33.87
N THR A 354 10.75 -11.71 34.44
CA THR A 354 10.67 -11.48 35.89
C THR A 354 9.73 -12.50 36.55
N ALA A 355 8.59 -12.82 35.93
CA ALA A 355 7.69 -13.85 36.42
C ALA A 355 8.34 -15.25 36.38
N ALA A 356 9.07 -15.59 35.32
CA ALA A 356 9.78 -16.85 35.22
C ALA A 356 10.88 -16.98 36.29
N PHE A 357 11.62 -15.89 36.55
CA PHE A 357 12.61 -15.84 37.63
C PHE A 357 11.97 -15.91 39.02
N ASN A 358 10.85 -15.25 39.29
CA ASN A 358 10.17 -15.39 40.58
C ASN A 358 9.57 -16.78 40.78
N GLY A 359 9.07 -17.42 39.71
CA GLY A 359 8.57 -18.78 39.79
C GLY A 359 9.67 -19.83 39.98
N ARG A 360 10.90 -19.52 39.55
CA ARG A 360 12.09 -20.37 39.67
C ARG A 360 13.34 -19.52 39.93
N PRO A 361 13.49 -18.99 41.16
CA PRO A 361 14.55 -18.04 41.44
C PRO A 361 15.92 -18.72 41.37
N PRO A 362 16.95 -18.02 40.86
CA PRO A 362 18.32 -18.47 40.99
C PRO A 362 18.72 -18.41 42.48
N THR A 363 19.40 -19.45 42.93
CA THR A 363 19.85 -19.60 44.31
C THR A 363 21.36 -19.36 44.39
N VAL A 364 21.81 -18.55 45.34
CA VAL A 364 23.25 -18.30 45.58
C VAL A 364 23.73 -19.11 46.79
N TYR A 365 25.00 -19.54 46.80
CA TYR A 365 25.70 -20.09 47.98
C TYR A 365 27.17 -19.64 48.09
N ASP A 366 27.86 -20.09 49.14
CA ASP A 366 29.17 -19.65 49.63
C ASP A 366 30.33 -19.63 48.59
N ARG A 367 31.16 -18.59 48.71
CA ARG A 367 32.18 -18.08 47.79
C ARG A 367 33.52 -18.84 47.81
N HIS A 368 33.69 -19.82 48.68
CA HIS A 368 34.94 -20.60 48.78
C HIS A 368 35.08 -21.69 47.71
N ASP A 369 34.13 -21.78 46.78
CA ASP A 369 34.14 -22.71 45.66
C ASP A 369 35.11 -22.28 44.55
N THR A 370 36.21 -23.04 44.40
CA THR A 370 37.25 -22.82 43.41
C THR A 370 36.79 -23.06 41.96
N GLU A 371 35.71 -23.80 41.71
CA GLU A 371 35.18 -24.03 40.35
C GLU A 371 34.45 -22.79 39.81
N MET A 372 33.67 -22.10 40.65
CA MET A 372 32.90 -20.92 40.22
C MET A 372 33.79 -19.71 39.88
N ALA A 373 34.92 -19.58 40.60
CA ALA A 373 35.96 -18.59 40.29
C ALA A 373 36.71 -18.90 38.99
N ALA A 374 36.87 -20.19 38.65
CA ALA A 374 37.51 -20.63 37.41
C ALA A 374 36.58 -20.51 36.18
N GLY A 375 35.26 -20.62 36.37
CA GLY A 375 34.24 -20.60 35.30
C GLY A 375 33.75 -19.21 34.86
N GLY A 376 34.18 -18.12 35.51
CA GLY A 376 33.79 -16.75 35.15
C GLY A 376 32.48 -16.26 35.80
N GLY A 377 32.01 -16.92 36.86
CA GLY A 377 30.79 -16.56 37.60
C GLY A 377 29.54 -17.38 37.23
N PRO A 378 28.43 -17.19 37.95
CA PRO A 378 27.21 -17.98 37.78
C PRO A 378 26.43 -17.64 36.50
N GLU A 379 26.00 -18.66 35.76
CA GLU A 379 25.06 -18.50 34.63
C GLU A 379 23.62 -18.34 35.15
N LEU A 380 22.99 -17.18 34.94
CA LEU A 380 21.67 -16.88 35.50
C LEU A 380 20.53 -17.33 34.57
N TYR A 381 19.90 -18.47 34.90
CA TYR A 381 18.67 -18.93 34.28
C TYR A 381 17.73 -19.71 35.23
N PRO A 382 16.41 -19.81 34.96
CA PRO A 382 15.41 -20.43 35.81
C PRO A 382 15.75 -21.86 36.13
N GLY A 383 15.82 -22.16 37.42
CA GLY A 383 16.15 -23.50 37.90
C GLY A 383 17.60 -23.91 37.73
N VAL A 384 18.52 -22.98 37.40
CA VAL A 384 19.94 -23.22 37.57
C VAL A 384 20.21 -23.55 39.03
N MET A 385 20.87 -24.68 39.27
CA MET A 385 21.31 -25.11 40.59
C MET A 385 22.83 -25.02 40.59
N PHE A 386 23.37 -24.32 41.59
CA PHE A 386 24.80 -24.28 41.83
C PHE A 386 25.07 -25.10 43.11
N GLY A 387 26.21 -25.81 43.20
CA GLY A 387 26.43 -26.84 44.23
C GLY A 387 26.93 -26.34 45.59
N ALA A 388 26.09 -26.33 46.64
CA ALA A 388 26.45 -25.78 47.95
C ALA A 388 27.01 -26.79 48.98
N ASP A 389 28.05 -26.39 49.74
CA ASP A 389 28.66 -27.18 50.83
C ASP A 389 28.09 -26.89 52.24
N SER A 390 27.24 -25.87 52.39
CA SER A 390 26.69 -25.42 53.69
C SER A 390 25.15 -25.42 53.70
N PRO A 391 24.48 -26.02 54.72
CA PRO A 391 23.01 -26.08 54.81
C PRO A 391 22.32 -24.71 54.93
N ASN A 392 23.04 -23.68 55.41
CA ASN A 392 22.51 -22.33 55.65
C ASN A 392 22.96 -21.31 54.59
N ALA A 393 23.65 -21.74 53.52
CA ALA A 393 24.21 -20.84 52.52
C ALA A 393 23.25 -20.50 51.37
N VAL A 394 22.02 -21.04 51.36
CA VAL A 394 21.07 -20.83 50.25
C VAL A 394 20.32 -19.51 50.43
N GLU A 395 20.64 -18.51 49.62
CA GLU A 395 19.88 -17.25 49.54
C GLU A 395 19.04 -17.23 48.25
N VAL A 396 17.76 -16.89 48.40
CA VAL A 396 16.84 -16.66 47.27
C VAL A 396 16.95 -15.20 46.86
N LEU A 397 17.33 -14.94 45.61
CA LEU A 397 17.42 -13.58 45.09
C LEU A 397 16.03 -13.01 44.81
N GLU A 398 15.77 -11.79 45.30
CA GLU A 398 14.60 -11.01 44.89
C GLU A 398 14.84 -10.45 43.48
N ILE A 399 14.00 -10.85 42.52
CA ILE A 399 14.16 -10.46 41.12
C ILE A 399 12.98 -9.62 40.68
N GLY A 400 13.20 -8.30 40.65
CA GLY A 400 12.29 -7.31 40.07
C GLY A 400 10.92 -7.20 40.73
N ASP A 401 10.17 -6.17 40.34
CA ASP A 401 8.80 -5.92 40.84
C ASP A 401 7.78 -6.29 39.75
N ILE A 402 7.14 -7.46 39.90
CA ILE A 402 6.06 -7.92 38.99
C ILE A 402 4.88 -6.95 39.03
N GLY A 403 4.53 -6.42 40.20
CA GLY A 403 3.38 -5.52 40.36
C GLY A 403 3.61 -4.19 39.64
N GLY A 404 4.79 -3.61 39.81
CA GLY A 404 5.24 -2.42 39.09
C GLY A 404 5.22 -2.61 37.56
N LEU A 405 5.81 -3.72 37.07
CA LEU A 405 5.83 -4.03 35.63
C LEU A 405 4.42 -4.24 35.05
N LEU A 406 3.53 -4.94 35.78
CA LEU A 406 2.15 -5.13 35.36
C LEU A 406 1.39 -3.80 35.29
N ASN A 407 1.58 -2.91 36.27
CA ASN A 407 0.95 -1.58 36.26
C ASN A 407 1.40 -0.73 35.08
N VAL A 408 2.70 -0.75 34.75
CA VAL A 408 3.24 -0.05 33.57
C VAL A 408 2.67 -0.64 32.29
N TYR A 409 2.62 -1.97 32.17
CA TYR A 409 2.03 -2.65 31.02
C TYR A 409 0.56 -2.26 30.81
N LEU A 410 -0.26 -2.30 31.87
CA LEU A 410 -1.67 -1.91 31.82
C LEU A 410 -1.85 -0.43 31.43
N ALA A 411 -0.98 0.46 31.93
CA ALA A 411 -1.01 1.87 31.57
C ALA A 411 -0.72 2.08 30.07
N LEU A 412 0.29 1.40 29.53
CA LEU A 412 0.65 1.48 28.11
C LEU A 412 -0.44 0.87 27.21
N LEU A 413 -1.04 -0.25 27.60
CA LEU A 413 -2.19 -0.83 26.89
C LEU A 413 -3.34 0.17 26.79
N LYS A 414 -3.74 0.77 27.92
CA LYS A 414 -4.81 1.77 27.95
C LYS A 414 -4.47 2.98 27.08
N GLN A 415 -3.24 3.47 27.14
CA GLN A 415 -2.80 4.58 26.31
C GLN A 415 -2.87 4.24 24.81
N TYR A 416 -2.51 3.01 24.43
CA TYR A 416 -2.61 2.54 23.05
C TYR A 416 -4.07 2.46 22.57
N GLU A 417 -4.96 1.94 23.42
CA GLU A 417 -6.40 1.88 23.15
C GLU A 417 -7.00 3.27 22.99
N ASP A 418 -6.71 4.21 23.89
CA ASP A 418 -7.17 5.59 23.80
C ASP A 418 -6.67 6.29 22.52
N LEU A 419 -5.42 6.03 22.10
CA LEU A 419 -4.84 6.62 20.89
C LEU A 419 -5.47 6.06 19.60
N THR A 420 -5.68 4.75 19.54
CA THR A 420 -6.22 4.06 18.35
C THR A 420 -7.74 4.06 18.31
N GLY A 421 -8.39 4.29 19.45
CA GLY A 421 -9.81 4.07 19.69
C GLY A 421 -10.22 2.60 19.67
N ALA A 422 -9.28 1.65 19.60
CA ALA A 422 -9.54 0.21 19.48
C ALA A 422 -9.79 -0.44 20.85
N ASN A 423 -10.84 0.03 21.53
CA ASN A 423 -11.19 -0.36 22.89
C ASN A 423 -11.94 -1.70 22.91
N ASP A 424 -11.89 -2.42 24.04
CA ASP A 424 -12.56 -3.72 24.22
C ASP A 424 -14.03 -3.77 23.79
N PRO A 425 -14.90 -2.76 24.05
CA PRO A 425 -16.29 -2.79 23.60
C PRO A 425 -16.47 -2.81 22.07
N ARG A 426 -15.45 -2.39 21.31
CA ARG A 426 -15.45 -2.40 19.83
C ARG A 426 -14.85 -3.69 19.26
N ARG A 427 -14.31 -4.58 20.09
CA ARG A 427 -13.76 -5.88 19.70
C ARG A 427 -14.82 -6.99 19.59
N GLY A 428 -16.04 -6.74 20.10
CA GLY A 428 -17.15 -7.69 20.20
C GLY A 428 -18.18 -7.65 19.09
#